data_AF-A0A944Z6X7-F1
#
_entry.id   AF-A0A944Z6X7-F1
#
_cell.length_a   1.000
_cell.length_b   1.000
_cell.length_c   1.000
_cell.angle_alpha   90.00
_cell.angle_beta   90.00
_cell.angle_gamma   90.00
#
_symmetry.space_group_name_H-M   'P 1'
#
loop_
_entity.id
_entity.type
_entity.pdbx_description
1 polymer ?
#
loop_
_entity_poly.entity_id
_entity_poly.type
_entity_poly.pdbx_seq_one_letter_code
_entity_poly.pdbx_strand_id
1 'polypeptide(L)' 'GCGAAIATSSMSTEMIVGKTLDEALEVTNEAVAEALDGLPPNKMHCSVLAQEAIEAAIKDYKEKK' A
#
# COMPACT_ATOMS: atom_id res chain seq x y z
N GLY A 1 -2.70 -14.02 4.92
CA GLY A 1 -1.52 -13.26 5.37
C GLY A 1 -1.48 -13.18 6.88
N CYS A 2 -0.39 -12.66 7.46
CA CYS A 2 -0.29 -12.42 8.91
C CYS A 2 -1.00 -11.11 9.32
N GLY A 3 -1.18 -10.85 10.62
CA GLY A 3 -1.87 -9.65 11.10
C GLY A 3 -1.26 -8.33 10.56
N ALA A 4 0.07 -8.27 10.43
CA ALA A 4 0.74 -7.13 9.83
C ALA A 4 0.35 -6.92 8.36
N ALA A 5 0.20 -8.00 7.59
CA ALA A 5 -0.25 -7.91 6.19
C ALA A 5 -1.71 -7.43 6.07
N ILE A 6 -2.57 -7.82 7.01
CA ILE A 6 -3.96 -7.35 7.03
C ILE A 6 -4.00 -5.85 7.38
N ALA A 7 -3.23 -5.44 8.39
CA ALA A 7 -3.14 -4.04 8.80
C ALA A 7 -2.57 -3.14 7.68
N THR A 8 -1.48 -3.56 7.03
CA THR A 8 -0.88 -2.79 5.93
C THR A 8 -1.82 -2.72 4.74
N SER A 9 -2.43 -3.82 4.31
CA SER A 9 -3.40 -3.78 3.21
C SER A 9 -4.59 -2.87 3.50
N SER A 10 -5.15 -2.92 4.71
CA SER A 10 -6.27 -2.06 5.10
C SER A 10 -5.88 -0.58 5.13
N MET A 11 -4.72 -0.26 5.71
CA MET A 11 -4.25 1.13 5.77
C MET A 11 -3.95 1.67 4.38
N SER A 12 -3.25 0.89 3.55
CA SER A 12 -2.94 1.27 2.17
C SER A 12 -4.19 1.56 1.35
N THR A 13 -5.28 0.79 1.51
CA THR A 13 -6.54 1.09 0.82
C THR A 13 -7.18 2.40 1.29
N GLU A 14 -7.22 2.65 2.60
CA GLU A 14 -7.77 3.90 3.15
C GLU A 14 -6.95 5.11 2.68
N MET A 15 -5.63 4.97 2.57
CA MET A 15 -4.72 6.04 2.12
C MET A 15 -4.91 6.46 0.66
N ILE A 16 -5.58 5.64 -0.17
CA ILE A 16 -5.80 5.92 -1.60
C ILE A 16 -7.25 6.24 -1.95
N VAL A 17 -8.19 6.13 -1.02
CA VAL A 17 -9.60 6.49 -1.27
C VAL A 17 -9.71 7.98 -1.57
N GLY A 18 -10.35 8.31 -2.70
CA GLY A 18 -10.56 9.69 -3.14
C GLY A 18 -9.36 10.35 -3.82
N LYS A 19 -8.21 9.66 -3.89
CA LYS A 19 -7.03 10.14 -4.62
C LYS A 19 -7.14 9.83 -6.12
N THR A 20 -6.44 10.63 -6.91
CA THR A 20 -6.16 10.32 -8.32
C THR A 20 -5.19 9.14 -8.44
N LEU A 21 -5.10 8.55 -9.64
CA LEU A 21 -4.17 7.43 -9.88
C LEU A 21 -2.71 7.81 -9.66
N ASP A 22 -2.33 9.04 -10.00
CA ASP A 22 -0.94 9.48 -9.85
C ASP A 22 -0.61 9.74 -8.38
N GLU A 23 -1.52 10.34 -7.60
CA GLU A 23 -1.37 10.49 -6.14
C GLU A 23 -1.38 9.13 -5.41
N ALA A 24 -2.07 8.13 -5.94
CA ALA A 24 -2.06 6.77 -5.39
C ALA A 24 -0.73 6.06 -5.64
N LEU A 25 -0.02 6.38 -6.73
CA LEU A 25 1.33 5.86 -7.01
C LEU A 25 2.41 6.50 -6.13
N GLU A 26 2.14 7.65 -5.51
CA GLU A 26 3.07 8.28 -4.56
C GLU A 26 3.01 7.66 -3.16
N VAL A 27 2.08 6.72 -2.89
CA VAL A 27 2.00 6.03 -1.60
C VAL A 27 3.15 5.02 -1.48
N THR A 28 4.07 5.27 -0.54
CA THR A 28 5.21 4.38 -0.28
C THR A 28 4.97 3.43 0.89
N ASN A 29 5.77 2.37 0.96
CA ASN A 29 5.78 1.40 2.04
C ASN A 29 6.18 2.03 3.39
N GLU A 30 7.01 3.08 3.39
CA GLU A 30 7.32 3.87 4.58
C GLU A 30 6.10 4.64 5.04
N ALA A 31 5.39 5.34 4.13
CA ALA A 31 4.19 6.08 4.49
C ALA A 31 3.11 5.15 5.07
N VAL A 32 2.96 3.94 4.53
CA VAL A 32 2.05 2.90 5.07
C VAL A 32 2.51 2.42 6.45
N ALA A 33 3.82 2.24 6.66
CA ALA A 33 4.36 1.83 7.94
C ALA A 33 4.20 2.93 9.00
N GLU A 34 4.45 4.19 8.64
CA GLU A 34 4.27 5.36 9.51
C GLU A 34 2.81 5.56 9.88
N ALA A 35 1.88 5.35 8.95
CA ALA A 35 0.44 5.41 9.22
C ALA A 35 -0.04 4.32 10.22
N LEU A 36 0.77 3.29 10.46
CA LEU A 36 0.53 2.24 11.45
C LEU A 36 1.33 2.43 12.76
N ASP A 37 1.85 3.63 13.01
CA ASP A 37 2.77 3.95 14.13
C ASP A 37 4.09 3.13 14.08
N GLY A 38 4.48 2.72 12.88
CA GLY A 38 5.68 1.94 12.60
C GLY A 38 5.44 0.43 12.54
N LEU A 39 6.39 -0.27 11.93
CA LEU A 39 6.41 -1.72 11.85
C LEU A 39 7.76 -2.25 12.31
N PRO A 40 7.80 -3.38 13.03
CA PRO A 40 9.07 -4.01 13.39
C PRO A 40 9.81 -4.46 12.11
N PRO A 41 11.16 -4.47 12.09
CA PRO A 41 11.95 -4.71 10.88
C PRO A 41 11.60 -6.03 10.14
N ASN A 42 11.26 -7.07 10.89
CA ASN A 42 10.88 -8.37 10.33
C ASN A 42 9.50 -8.39 9.64
N LYS A 43 8.70 -7.33 9.79
CA LYS A 43 7.35 -7.20 9.20
C LYS A 43 7.25 -6.08 8.17
N MET A 44 8.33 -5.35 7.90
CA MET A 44 8.33 -4.31 6.86
C MET A 44 8.00 -4.84 5.46
N HIS A 45 8.32 -6.11 5.15
CA HIS A 45 7.92 -6.72 3.89
C HIS A 45 6.40 -6.70 3.65
N CYS A 46 5.58 -6.62 4.71
CA CYS A 46 4.12 -6.53 4.60
C CYS A 46 3.65 -5.18 4.06
N SER A 47 4.38 -4.08 4.28
CA SER A 47 4.02 -2.78 3.71
C SER A 47 4.56 -2.62 2.28
N VAL A 48 5.72 -3.21 1.97
CA VAL A 48 6.22 -3.31 0.58
C VAL A 48 5.19 -4.03 -0.30
N LEU A 49 4.68 -5.17 0.16
CA LEU A 49 3.64 -5.91 -0.55
C LEU A 49 2.39 -5.06 -0.82
N ALA A 50 2.01 -4.19 0.11
CA ALA A 50 0.83 -3.35 -0.03
C ALA A 50 1.05 -2.23 -1.06
N GLN A 51 2.24 -1.62 -1.10
CA GLN A 51 2.63 -0.67 -2.15
C GLN A 51 2.65 -1.33 -3.53
N GLU A 52 3.36 -2.45 -3.68
CA GLU A 52 3.46 -3.17 -4.96
C GLU A 52 2.09 -3.59 -5.49
N ALA A 53 1.16 -3.96 -4.59
CA ALA A 53 -0.21 -4.29 -4.96
C ALA A 53 -0.97 -3.08 -5.55
N ILE A 54 -0.77 -1.87 -5.00
CA ILE A 54 -1.37 -0.64 -5.54
C ILE A 54 -0.80 -0.34 -6.92
N GLU A 55 0.53 -0.37 -7.06
CA GLU A 55 1.20 -0.11 -8.34
C GLU A 55 0.73 -1.10 -9.42
N ALA A 56 0.66 -2.39 -9.09
CA ALA A 56 0.18 -3.43 -9.98
C ALA A 56 -1.29 -3.24 -10.37
N ALA A 57 -2.16 -2.89 -9.42
CA ALA A 57 -3.57 -2.64 -9.69
C ALA A 57 -3.79 -1.42 -10.59
N ILE A 58 -3.04 -0.34 -10.38
CA ILE A 58 -3.10 0.87 -11.22
C ILE A 58 -2.57 0.56 -12.62
N LYS A 59 -1.49 -0.22 -12.73
CA LYS A 59 -0.95 -0.66 -14.02
C LYS A 59 -1.97 -1.51 -14.78
N ASP A 60 -2.56 -2.52 -14.14
CA ASP A 60 -3.59 -3.38 -14.74
C ASP A 60 -4.80 -2.56 -15.22
N TYR A 61 -5.24 -1.57 -14.43
CA TYR A 61 -6.30 -0.66 -14.84
C TYR A 61 -5.92 0.19 -16.07
N LYS A 62 -4.68 0.72 -16.11
CA LYS A 62 -4.18 1.50 -17.26
C LYS A 62 -4.04 0.64 -18.53
N GLU A 63 -3.67 -0.63 -18.41
CA GLU A 63 -3.52 -1.56 -19.54
C GLU A 63 -4.87 -2.04 -20.11
N LYS A 64 -5.91 -2.11 -19.29
CA LYS A 64 -7.27 -2.53 -19.69
C LYS A 64 -8.13 -1.39 -20.26
N LYS A 65 -7.64 -0.16 -20.21
CA LYS A 65 -8.37 1.05 -20.66
C LYS A 65 -7.96 1.44 -22.07
#